data_AF-A0A3A5MPT1-F1
#
_entry.id   AF-A0A3A5MPT1-F1
#
_cell.length_a   1.000
_cell.length_b   1.000
_cell.length_c   1.000
_cell.angle_alpha   90.00
_cell.angle_beta   90.00
_cell.angle_gamma   90.00
#
_symmetry.space_group_name_H-M   'P 1'
#
loop_
_entity.id
_entity.type
_entity.pdbx_description
1 polymer ?
#
loop_
_entity_poly.entity_id
_entity_poly.type
_entity_poly.pdbx_seq_one_letter_code
_entity_poly.pdbx_strand_id
1 'polypeptide(L)'
;MRRRTILPKSPKTAPKTFTNTARAKLHRRQGAMCPWCGHGLDIEDMHAHHRLLRGQGGTWDLANIVGLHAACHDLQPGSVHQEPAKAYRLGFMIRTKLLTPAQIPIYSAATAGWLLADGDLYQDALRAEAAELIALAGVAPRLTAPPYSPTSRNARTLRAHCPRLPCSTRS
;
A
#
# COMPACT_ATOMS: atom_id res chain seq x y z
N MET A 1 31.98 27.07 1.47
CA MET A 1 30.85 26.99 2.43
C MET A 1 29.61 26.49 1.69
N ARG A 2 29.13 25.27 1.95
CA ARG A 2 27.92 24.73 1.30
C ARG A 2 26.68 25.20 2.07
N ARG A 3 25.82 26.02 1.44
CA ARG A 3 24.50 26.38 1.96
C ARG A 3 23.68 25.09 2.13
N ARG A 4 23.36 24.71 3.36
CA ARG A 4 22.32 23.71 3.62
C ARG A 4 20.99 24.31 3.16
N THR A 5 20.40 23.74 2.12
CA THR A 5 19.01 24.01 1.74
C THR A 5 18.14 23.57 2.92
N ILE A 6 17.56 24.54 3.62
CA ILE A 6 16.58 24.28 4.68
C ILE A 6 15.31 23.84 3.95
N LEU A 7 15.06 22.52 3.93
CA LEU A 7 13.78 22.00 3.47
C LEU A 7 12.66 22.64 4.30
N PRO A 8 11.56 23.09 3.68
CA PRO A 8 10.48 23.76 4.38
C PRO A 8 9.93 22.85 5.48
N LYS A 9 9.84 23.40 6.70
CA LYS A 9 9.30 22.71 7.87
C LYS A 9 7.86 22.32 7.56
N SER A 10 7.56 21.02 7.60
CA SER A 10 6.22 20.49 7.36
C SER A 10 5.18 21.25 8.20
N PRO A 11 3.99 21.55 7.65
CA PRO A 11 2.97 22.34 8.33
C PRO A 11 2.60 21.76 9.69
N LYS A 12 2.40 22.65 10.67
CA LYS A 12 2.45 22.40 12.12
C LYS A 12 1.23 21.72 12.76
N THR A 13 0.29 21.16 12.01
CA THR A 13 -0.95 20.60 12.61
C THR A 13 -1.34 19.28 11.98
N ALA A 14 -0.45 18.29 12.04
CA ALA A 14 -0.88 16.93 11.81
C ALA A 14 -1.95 16.55 12.86
N PRO A 15 -3.06 15.93 12.45
CA PRO A 15 -4.15 15.61 13.36
C PRO A 15 -3.67 14.70 14.49
N LYS A 16 -4.09 15.00 15.74
CA LYS A 16 -3.74 14.19 16.93
C LYS A 16 -4.56 12.88 17.00
N THR A 17 -5.69 12.85 16.32
CA THR A 17 -6.65 11.73 16.33
C THR A 17 -7.03 11.32 14.91
N PHE A 18 -7.34 10.03 14.74
CA PHE A 18 -7.89 9.50 13.49
C PHE A 18 -9.40 9.68 13.48
N THR A 19 -9.91 10.58 12.66
CA THR A 19 -11.34 10.87 12.58
C THR A 19 -12.04 9.93 11.60
N ASN A 20 -13.36 9.77 11.74
CA ASN A 20 -14.17 9.02 10.76
C ASN A 20 -14.08 9.60 9.35
N THR A 21 -13.92 10.93 9.23
CA THR A 21 -13.65 11.58 7.93
C THR A 21 -12.31 11.15 7.34
N ALA A 22 -11.26 11.06 8.15
CA ALA A 22 -9.95 10.58 7.70
C ALA A 22 -10.00 9.08 7.34
N ARG A 23 -10.76 8.29 8.09
CA ARG A 23 -11.06 6.88 7.81
C ARG A 23 -11.74 6.71 6.45
N ALA A 24 -12.81 7.45 6.18
CA ALA A 24 -13.49 7.39 4.89
C ALA A 24 -12.60 7.84 3.72
N LYS A 25 -11.76 8.86 3.92
CA LYS A 25 -10.78 9.29 2.91
C LYS A 25 -9.75 8.20 2.62
N LEU A 26 -9.17 7.60 3.66
CA LEU A 26 -8.20 6.52 3.56
C LEU A 26 -8.77 5.31 2.82
N HIS A 27 -9.98 4.91 3.17
CA HIS A 27 -10.68 3.78 2.57
C HIS A 27 -10.93 3.99 1.07
N ARG A 28 -11.48 5.16 0.70
CA ARG A 28 -11.68 5.53 -0.71
C ARG A 28 -10.39 5.59 -1.49
N ARG A 29 -9.34 6.18 -0.90
CA ARG A 29 -8.01 6.30 -1.52
C ARG A 29 -7.43 4.95 -1.93
N GLN A 30 -7.71 3.90 -1.17
CA GLN A 30 -7.21 2.55 -1.42
C GLN A 30 -8.17 1.70 -2.26
N GLY A 31 -9.25 2.29 -2.79
CA GLY A 31 -10.26 1.57 -3.57
C GLY A 31 -10.97 0.48 -2.77
N ALA A 32 -11.12 0.65 -1.45
CA ALA A 32 -11.67 -0.37 -0.55
C ALA A 32 -10.88 -1.70 -0.56
N MET A 33 -9.58 -1.65 -0.84
CA MET A 33 -8.70 -2.83 -0.86
C MET A 33 -7.61 -2.74 0.20
N CYS A 34 -7.29 -3.89 0.81
CA CYS A 34 -6.15 -4.01 1.70
C CYS A 34 -4.87 -4.25 0.88
N PRO A 35 -3.89 -3.33 0.90
CA PRO A 35 -2.67 -3.47 0.10
C PRO A 35 -1.73 -4.57 0.62
N TRP A 36 -1.89 -5.02 1.86
CA TRP A 36 -1.06 -6.10 2.41
C TRP A 36 -1.46 -7.48 1.87
N CYS A 37 -2.75 -7.82 1.91
CA CYS A 37 -3.25 -9.14 1.52
C CYS A 37 -3.93 -9.16 0.15
N GLY A 38 -4.32 -8.01 -0.39
CA GLY A 38 -5.00 -7.90 -1.68
C GLY A 38 -6.50 -8.19 -1.65
N HIS A 39 -7.12 -8.34 -0.48
CA HIS A 39 -8.56 -8.58 -0.35
C HIS A 39 -9.34 -7.31 -0.04
N GLY A 40 -10.66 -7.36 -0.28
CA GLY A 40 -11.59 -6.28 0.04
C GLY A 40 -11.53 -5.90 1.51
N LEU A 41 -11.56 -4.60 1.78
CA LEU A 41 -11.42 -4.00 3.09
C LEU A 41 -12.72 -3.27 3.43
N ASP A 42 -13.44 -3.76 4.44
CA ASP A 42 -14.56 -3.03 5.00
C ASP A 42 -14.05 -1.79 5.74
N ILE A 43 -14.78 -0.68 5.62
CA ILE A 43 -14.47 0.54 6.35
C ILE A 43 -14.61 0.33 7.86
N GLU A 44 -15.52 -0.53 8.32
CA GLU A 44 -15.71 -0.79 9.75
C GLU A 44 -14.56 -1.64 10.33
N ASP A 45 -14.03 -2.60 9.57
CA ASP A 45 -12.91 -3.47 9.98
C ASP A 45 -11.52 -2.89 9.68
N MET A 46 -11.45 -1.68 9.12
CA MET A 46 -10.19 -1.06 8.72
C MET A 46 -9.36 -0.56 9.92
N HIS A 47 -8.15 -1.06 10.07
CA HIS A 47 -7.18 -0.54 11.03
C HIS A 47 -6.20 0.40 10.32
N ALA A 48 -5.96 1.55 10.92
CA ALA A 48 -5.05 2.55 10.39
C ALA A 48 -3.63 2.30 10.91
N HIS A 49 -2.80 1.73 10.04
CA HIS A 49 -1.41 1.41 10.33
C HIS A 49 -0.50 2.61 10.06
N HIS A 50 0.36 2.93 11.02
CA HIS A 50 1.35 4.00 10.87
C HIS A 50 2.62 3.47 10.20
N ARG A 51 3.06 4.14 9.13
CA ARG A 51 4.27 3.76 8.39
C ARG A 51 5.54 4.24 9.09
N LEU A 52 5.61 5.52 9.41
CA LEU A 52 6.50 6.01 10.45
C LEU A 52 5.77 5.80 11.78
N LEU A 53 6.35 5.00 12.67
CA LEU A 53 5.71 4.66 13.94
C LEU A 53 5.52 5.91 14.83
N ARG A 54 4.47 5.92 15.65
CA ARG A 54 4.20 7.03 16.59
C ARG A 54 5.38 7.34 17.52
N GLY A 55 6.03 6.31 18.08
CA GLY A 55 7.23 6.48 18.92
C GLY A 55 8.41 7.11 18.17
N GLN A 56 8.39 7.06 16.84
CA GLN A 56 9.35 7.69 15.94
C GLN A 56 8.78 9.00 15.36
N GLY A 57 7.80 9.64 16.02
CA GLY A 57 7.22 10.91 15.58
C GLY A 57 6.24 10.82 14.40
N GLY A 58 5.77 9.60 14.07
CA GLY A 58 4.71 9.41 13.09
C GLY A 58 3.38 10.02 13.52
N THR A 59 2.69 10.64 12.56
CA THR A 59 1.43 11.36 12.79
C THR A 59 0.26 10.66 12.08
N TRP A 60 -0.97 11.16 12.30
CA TRP A 60 -2.16 10.69 11.58
C TRP A 60 -2.36 11.29 10.19
N ASP A 61 -1.30 11.85 9.61
CA ASP A 61 -1.34 12.29 8.21
C ASP A 61 -1.70 11.10 7.32
N LEU A 62 -2.61 11.31 6.35
CA LEU A 62 -2.97 10.29 5.38
C LEU A 62 -1.72 9.75 4.67
N ALA A 63 -0.71 10.59 4.41
CA ALA A 63 0.52 10.12 3.79
C ALA A 63 1.31 9.11 4.65
N ASN A 64 1.17 9.20 5.98
CA ASN A 64 1.83 8.32 6.94
C ASN A 64 1.01 7.06 7.24
N ILE A 65 -0.23 6.96 6.78
CA ILE A 65 -1.15 5.91 7.20
C ILE A 65 -1.60 5.06 6.04
N VAL A 66 -1.77 3.76 6.30
CA VAL A 66 -2.37 2.81 5.38
C VAL A 66 -3.45 2.01 6.12
N GLY A 67 -4.59 1.81 5.45
CA GLY A 67 -5.71 1.01 5.94
C GLY A 67 -5.46 -0.47 5.68
N LEU A 68 -5.52 -1.28 6.73
CA LEU A 68 -5.34 -2.74 6.70
C LEU A 68 -6.49 -3.42 7.44
N HIS A 69 -6.72 -4.71 7.22
CA HIS A 69 -7.54 -5.49 8.15
C HIS A 69 -6.88 -5.56 9.53
N ALA A 70 -7.66 -5.70 10.60
CA ALA A 70 -7.13 -6.00 11.94
C ALA A 70 -6.17 -7.20 11.92
N ALA A 71 -6.53 -8.27 11.21
CA ALA A 71 -5.68 -9.45 11.02
C ALA A 71 -4.34 -9.16 10.32
N CYS A 72 -4.34 -8.27 9.33
CA CYS A 72 -3.14 -7.87 8.60
C CYS A 72 -2.30 -6.83 9.35
N HIS A 73 -2.90 -6.14 10.32
CA HIS A 73 -2.24 -5.15 11.14
C HIS A 73 -1.39 -5.81 12.23
N ASP A 74 -2.01 -6.56 13.14
CA ASP A 74 -1.31 -7.05 14.36
C ASP A 74 -1.77 -8.43 14.86
N LEU A 75 -2.95 -8.93 14.45
CA LEU A 75 -3.55 -10.10 15.11
C LEU A 75 -3.06 -11.47 14.63
N GLN A 76 -2.43 -11.58 13.46
CA GLN A 76 -2.08 -12.89 12.87
C GLN A 76 -0.59 -13.03 12.55
N PRO A 77 -0.04 -14.26 12.53
CA PRO A 77 1.23 -14.54 11.87
C PRO A 77 1.18 -14.06 10.42
N GLY A 78 2.24 -13.39 9.97
CA GLY A 78 2.22 -12.75 8.65
C GLY A 78 1.57 -11.38 8.60
N SER A 79 1.24 -10.77 9.75
CA SER A 79 0.81 -9.36 9.83
C SER A 79 2.00 -8.40 9.75
N VAL A 80 1.70 -7.11 9.52
CA VAL A 80 2.74 -6.10 9.28
C VAL A 80 3.68 -5.93 10.48
N HIS A 81 3.17 -6.02 11.71
CA HIS A 81 4.01 -5.93 12.92
C HIS A 81 4.74 -7.24 13.26
N GLN A 82 4.30 -8.38 12.73
CA GLN A 82 4.95 -9.69 12.92
C GLN A 82 6.00 -9.99 11.83
N GLU A 83 5.94 -9.33 10.68
CA GLU A 83 6.92 -9.45 9.60
C GLU A 83 7.66 -8.11 9.32
N PRO A 84 8.38 -7.53 10.29
CA PRO A 84 8.96 -6.19 10.15
C PRO A 84 9.93 -6.08 8.96
N ALA A 85 10.71 -7.12 8.67
CA ALA A 85 11.61 -7.14 7.51
C ALA A 85 10.84 -6.98 6.18
N LYS A 86 9.70 -7.65 6.05
CA LYS A 86 8.82 -7.53 4.88
C LYS A 86 8.09 -6.18 4.89
N ALA A 87 7.64 -5.71 6.05
CA ALA A 87 6.97 -4.43 6.19
C ALA A 87 7.87 -3.26 5.76
N TYR A 88 9.14 -3.26 6.17
CA TYR A 88 10.14 -2.30 5.66
C TYR A 88 10.37 -2.49 4.17
N ARG A 89 10.57 -3.74 3.70
CA ARG A 89 10.81 -4.04 2.28
C ARG A 89 9.67 -3.61 1.35
N LEU A 90 8.44 -3.59 1.83
CA LEU A 90 7.26 -3.26 1.03
C LEU A 90 6.73 -1.84 1.31
N GLY A 91 7.46 -1.03 2.11
CA GLY A 91 7.11 0.37 2.38
C GLY A 91 6.00 0.58 3.41
N PHE A 92 5.55 -0.48 4.09
CA PHE A 92 4.56 -0.40 5.17
C PHE A 92 5.14 0.10 6.49
N MET A 93 6.47 0.05 6.66
CA MET A 93 7.18 0.67 7.77
C MET A 93 8.37 1.49 7.26
N ILE A 94 8.71 2.56 7.96
CA ILE A 94 9.79 3.49 7.62
C ILE A 94 10.70 3.65 8.84
N ARG A 95 12.02 3.55 8.65
CA ARG A 95 13.01 3.58 9.76
C ARG A 95 13.49 4.97 10.14
N THR A 96 13.37 5.94 9.23
CA THR A 96 14.02 7.25 9.37
C THR A 96 13.04 8.39 9.13
N LYS A 97 13.20 9.46 9.90
CA LYS A 97 12.50 10.74 9.71
C LYS A 97 13.07 11.56 8.54
N LEU A 98 14.21 11.16 8.00
CA LEU A 98 14.86 11.87 6.88
C LEU A 98 14.06 11.76 5.58
N LEU A 99 13.23 10.73 5.48
CA LEU A 99 12.33 10.51 4.36
C LEU A 99 10.90 10.72 4.81
N THR A 100 10.13 11.47 4.03
CA THR A 100 8.72 11.65 4.33
C THR A 100 7.92 10.44 3.84
N PRO A 101 6.88 9.98 4.56
CA PRO A 101 6.04 8.89 4.10
C PRO A 101 5.45 9.12 2.70
N ALA A 102 5.19 10.37 2.34
CA ALA A 102 4.73 10.76 1.01
C ALA A 102 5.67 10.31 -0.13
N GLN A 103 6.98 10.25 0.12
CA GLN A 103 8.00 9.93 -0.88
C GLN A 103 8.30 8.45 -1.00
N ILE A 104 7.84 7.64 -0.03
CA ILE A 104 8.12 6.20 -0.02
C ILE A 104 6.88 5.50 -0.57
N PRO A 105 6.98 4.73 -1.67
CA PRO A 105 5.85 3.97 -2.16
C PRO A 105 5.53 2.76 -1.29
N ILE A 106 4.30 2.26 -1.39
CA ILE A 106 3.83 1.03 -0.74
C ILE A 106 3.56 0.00 -1.82
N TYR A 107 4.03 -1.24 -1.65
CA TYR A 107 3.61 -2.32 -2.53
C TYR A 107 2.19 -2.76 -2.17
N SER A 108 1.30 -2.77 -3.16
CA SER A 108 -0.07 -3.25 -3.03
C SER A 108 -0.22 -4.62 -3.66
N ALA A 109 -0.55 -5.62 -2.86
CA ALA A 109 -0.92 -6.95 -3.33
C ALA A 109 -2.22 -6.93 -4.14
N ALA A 110 -3.10 -5.95 -3.93
CA ALA A 110 -4.37 -5.82 -4.67
C ALA A 110 -4.14 -5.47 -6.16
N THR A 111 -3.12 -4.66 -6.45
CA THR A 111 -2.79 -4.23 -7.82
C THR A 111 -1.52 -4.88 -8.34
N ALA A 112 -0.83 -5.68 -7.52
CA ALA A 112 0.52 -6.18 -7.77
C ALA A 112 1.50 -5.07 -8.20
N GLY A 113 1.36 -3.87 -7.62
CA GLY A 113 2.10 -2.68 -8.02
C GLY A 113 2.43 -1.76 -6.85
N TRP A 114 3.29 -0.77 -7.10
CA TRP A 114 3.65 0.23 -6.10
C TRP A 114 2.62 1.38 -6.13
N LEU A 115 2.21 1.85 -4.96
CA LEU A 115 1.29 2.97 -4.76
C LEU A 115 2.02 4.11 -4.06
N LEU A 116 1.78 5.33 -4.51
CA LEU A 116 2.18 6.53 -3.77
C LEU A 116 1.21 6.79 -2.60
N ALA A 117 1.62 7.70 -1.71
CA ALA A 117 0.87 7.98 -0.49
C ALA A 117 -0.46 8.71 -0.74
N ASP A 118 -0.68 9.24 -1.93
CA ASP A 118 -1.96 9.78 -2.43
C ASP A 118 -2.90 8.68 -2.97
N GLY A 119 -2.45 7.42 -3.05
CA GLY A 119 -3.22 6.30 -3.59
C GLY A 119 -3.06 6.11 -5.09
N ASP A 120 -2.30 6.99 -5.76
CA ASP A 120 -2.05 6.87 -7.18
C ASP A 120 -1.09 5.70 -7.46
N LEU A 121 -1.28 5.04 -8.59
CA LEU A 121 -0.36 4.04 -9.09
C LEU A 121 1.00 4.71 -9.35
N TYR A 122 2.04 4.20 -8.70
CA TYR A 122 3.40 4.60 -8.99
C TYR A 122 3.75 4.07 -10.40
N GLN A 123 3.74 4.96 -11.39
CA GLN A 123 4.13 4.60 -12.77
C GLN A 123 5.65 4.52 -12.90
N ASP A 124 6.14 3.51 -13.63
CA ASP A 124 7.55 3.12 -13.77
C ASP A 124 8.53 4.25 -14.20
N ALA A 125 8.05 5.41 -14.65
CA ALA A 125 8.85 6.54 -15.13
C ALA A 125 9.73 7.21 -14.05
N LEU A 126 9.56 6.90 -12.76
CA LEU A 126 10.35 7.46 -11.64
C LEU A 126 11.36 6.45 -11.03
N ARG A 127 11.54 5.27 -11.64
CA ARG A 127 12.31 4.13 -11.06
C ARG A 127 13.74 4.45 -10.62
N ALA A 128 14.42 5.38 -11.29
CA ALA A 128 15.82 5.71 -10.96
C ALA A 128 15.93 6.46 -9.62
N GLU A 129 15.07 7.46 -9.39
CA GLU A 129 15.07 8.26 -8.16
C GLU A 129 14.44 7.51 -6.98
N ALA A 130 13.41 6.71 -7.22
CA ALA A 130 12.80 5.93 -6.14
C ALA A 130 13.67 4.78 -5.67
N ALA A 131 14.48 4.13 -6.52
CA ALA A 131 15.36 3.04 -6.10
C ALA A 131 16.37 3.50 -5.03
N GLU A 132 16.88 4.73 -5.14
CA GLU A 132 17.78 5.33 -4.16
C GLU A 132 17.06 5.67 -2.84
N LEU A 133 15.85 6.23 -2.92
CA LEU A 133 14.99 6.51 -1.74
C LEU A 133 14.54 5.21 -1.04
N ILE A 134 14.24 4.16 -1.81
CA ILE A 134 13.90 2.80 -1.37
C ILE A 134 15.09 2.21 -0.60
N ALA A 135 16.29 2.25 -1.17
CA ALA A 135 17.50 1.77 -0.51
C ALA A 135 17.79 2.54 0.80
N LEU A 136 17.64 3.86 0.81
CA LEU A 136 17.80 4.71 2.00
C LEU A 136 16.75 4.44 3.09
N ALA A 137 15.53 4.07 2.69
CA ALA A 137 14.46 3.66 3.61
C ALA A 137 14.64 2.24 4.17
N GLY A 138 15.60 1.46 3.65
CA GLY A 138 15.74 0.03 3.94
C GLY A 138 14.66 -0.84 3.26
N VAL A 139 13.99 -0.29 2.25
CA VAL A 139 13.07 -0.98 1.36
C VAL A 139 13.96 -1.69 0.33
N ALA A 140 13.96 -3.02 0.24
CA ALA A 140 14.92 -3.69 -0.66
C ALA A 140 14.53 -3.49 -2.14
N PRO A 141 15.42 -3.00 -3.01
CA PRO A 141 15.19 -2.96 -4.45
C PRO A 141 15.46 -4.34 -5.05
N ARG A 142 14.66 -5.35 -4.71
CA ARG A 142 14.50 -6.52 -5.58
C ARG A 142 13.11 -6.47 -6.16
N LEU A 143 13.03 -5.69 -7.24
CA LEU A 143 11.92 -5.60 -8.18
C LEU A 143 11.84 -6.90 -8.98
N THR A 144 11.49 -7.99 -8.31
CA THR A 144 10.72 -9.04 -8.94
C THR A 144 9.48 -9.14 -8.09
N ALA A 145 8.30 -9.02 -8.71
CA ALA A 145 7.05 -9.34 -8.05
C ALA A 145 7.25 -10.61 -7.20
N PRO A 146 6.78 -10.67 -5.94
CA PRO A 146 6.78 -11.95 -5.23
C PRO A 146 6.11 -12.97 -6.15
N PRO A 147 6.63 -14.21 -6.29
CA PRO A 147 6.02 -15.19 -7.16
C PRO A 147 4.58 -15.36 -6.71
N TYR A 148 3.65 -14.80 -7.47
CA TYR A 148 2.24 -15.03 -7.33
C TYR A 148 2.04 -16.51 -7.65
N SER A 149 1.94 -17.34 -6.61
CA SER A 149 1.36 -18.67 -6.76
C SER A 149 -0.14 -18.52 -6.54
N PRO A 150 -0.98 -18.59 -7.58
CA PRO A 150 -2.38 -18.87 -7.37
C PRO A 150 -2.45 -20.31 -6.88
N THR A 151 -2.35 -20.54 -5.56
CA THR A 151 -2.77 -21.84 -5.02
C THR A 151 -4.28 -21.92 -5.18
N SER A 152 -4.67 -22.44 -6.34
CA SER A 152 -5.86 -23.21 -6.64
C SER A 152 -6.72 -23.56 -5.41
N ARG A 153 -7.87 -22.89 -5.30
CA ARG A 153 -9.17 -23.54 -5.11
C ARG A 153 -10.27 -22.48 -5.13
N ASN A 154 -10.88 -22.31 -6.29
CA ASN A 154 -12.33 -22.32 -6.49
C ASN A 154 -12.66 -21.99 -7.95
N ALA A 155 -12.23 -22.87 -8.86
CA ALA A 155 -12.77 -22.97 -10.21
C ALA A 155 -13.93 -23.97 -10.22
N ARG A 156 -15.03 -23.58 -9.60
CA ARG A 156 -16.39 -24.17 -9.70
C ARG A 156 -17.27 -23.10 -9.06
N THR A 157 -17.95 -22.24 -9.79
CA THR A 157 -19.08 -22.59 -10.64
C THR A 157 -19.48 -21.37 -11.47
N LEU A 158 -19.20 -21.37 -12.79
CA LEU A 158 -19.92 -20.53 -13.75
C LEU A 158 -20.04 -21.30 -15.06
N ARG A 159 -20.95 -22.29 -15.11
CA ARG A 159 -21.55 -22.71 -16.38
C ARG A 159 -22.68 -21.72 -16.67
N ALA A 160 -22.33 -20.58 -17.26
CA ALA A 160 -23.30 -19.71 -17.89
C ALA A 160 -23.57 -20.26 -19.29
N HIS A 161 -24.86 -20.46 -19.57
CA HIS A 161 -25.41 -20.87 -20.85
C HIS A 161 -24.89 -20.01 -22.00
N CYS A 162 -24.30 -20.65 -23.00
CA CYS A 162 -23.97 -20.05 -24.29
C CYS A 162 -25.15 -20.28 -25.24
N PRO A 163 -25.88 -19.23 -25.70
CA PRO A 163 -26.84 -19.39 -26.78
C PRO A 163 -26.08 -19.44 -28.11
N ARG A 164 -26.20 -20.56 -28.81
CA ARG A 164 -25.67 -20.77 -30.16
C ARG A 164 -26.31 -19.79 -31.14
N LEU A 165 -25.50 -18.97 -31.82
CA LEU A 165 -25.90 -18.31 -33.07
C LEU A 165 -25.59 -19.25 -34.24
N PRO A 166 -26.48 -19.40 -35.23
CA PRO A 166 -26.25 -20.29 -36.37
C PRO A 166 -25.33 -19.66 -37.42
N CYS A 167 -24.42 -20.51 -37.92
CA CYS A 167 -23.47 -20.26 -38.99
C CYS A 167 -24.20 -20.07 -40.33
N SER A 168 -23.85 -19.04 -41.08
CA SER A 168 -24.34 -18.79 -42.45
C SER A 168 -23.63 -19.70 -43.45
N THR A 169 -24.39 -20.56 -44.14
CA THR A 169 -23.91 -21.27 -45.32
C THR A 169 -24.23 -20.46 -46.57
N ARG A 170 -23.18 -20.02 -47.28
CA ARG A 170 -23.23 -19.67 -48.70
C ARG A 170 -23.49 -20.93 -49.53
N SER A 171 -24.43 -20.86 -50.46
CA SER A 171 -24.34 -21.34 -51.86
C SER A 171 -25.55 -20.80 -52.60
#